data_AF-A0A7W0TVZ6-F1
#
_entry.id   AF-A0A7W0TVZ6-F1
#
_cell.length_a   1.000
_cell.length_b   1.000
_cell.length_c   1.000
_cell.angle_alpha   90.00
_cell.angle_beta   90.00
_cell.angle_gamma   90.00
#
_symmetry.space_group_name_H-M   'P 1'
#
loop_
_entity.id
_entity.type
_entity.pdbx_description
1 polymer ?
#
loop_
_entity_poly.entity_id
_entity_poly.type
_entity_poly.pdbx_seq_one_letter_code
_entity_poly.pdbx_strand_id
1 'polypeptide(L)'
;ERLRHLVDPAAADAAAALLLLAPETPLLWMGEEFAASAPFLYFTDHEPDLGKLVTEGRTREFAGLGGKPGHSIPDPQAEATFRASKLDLAERETHAGTYRLYRDLLALRRDDPVLRDQDRTRLRATAVGERIVAVHRWRGKEHRLLLANLGDAAVIELGEPSPPSPLSLARERGSLPASADNSTANRGNDQSVAEWTLRFSTADRRYDGSAEPVRLEREDAGWRVRLPARTAVLLGGTAV
;
A
#
# COMPACT_ATOMS: atom_id res chain seq x y z
N GLU A 1 -19.47 -4.33 -3.12
CA GLU A 1 -18.52 -3.60 -3.99
C GLU A 1 -17.08 -3.99 -3.62
N ARG A 2 -16.11 -3.89 -4.53
CA ARG A 2 -14.69 -4.10 -4.23
C ARG A 2 -13.94 -2.77 -4.22
N LEU A 3 -12.88 -2.66 -3.44
CA LEU A 3 -12.06 -1.43 -3.38
C LEU A 3 -11.60 -0.97 -4.77
N ARG A 4 -11.08 -1.89 -5.59
CA ARG A 4 -10.60 -1.61 -6.95
C ARG A 4 -11.69 -1.13 -7.93
N HIS A 5 -12.97 -1.28 -7.59
CA HIS A 5 -14.09 -0.73 -8.38
C HIS A 5 -14.40 0.72 -8.00
N LEU A 6 -13.89 1.18 -6.86
CA LEU A 6 -14.21 2.48 -6.27
C LEU A 6 -13.07 3.50 -6.38
N VAL A 7 -11.84 3.01 -6.57
CA VAL A 7 -10.64 3.84 -6.61
C VAL A 7 -9.82 3.57 -7.86
N ASP A 8 -8.92 4.49 -8.15
CA ASP A 8 -7.92 4.33 -9.20
C ASP A 8 -7.11 3.02 -9.02
N PRO A 9 -6.89 2.22 -10.08
CA PRO A 9 -6.17 0.94 -9.98
C PRO A 9 -4.78 1.06 -9.36
N ALA A 10 -4.02 2.11 -9.68
CA ALA A 10 -2.68 2.31 -9.12
C ALA A 10 -2.75 2.64 -7.62
N ALA A 11 -3.79 3.38 -7.19
CA ALA A 11 -4.01 3.61 -5.76
C ALA A 11 -4.39 2.33 -5.02
N ALA A 12 -5.18 1.44 -5.62
CA ALA A 12 -5.47 0.12 -5.05
C ALA A 12 -4.20 -0.73 -4.93
N ASP A 13 -3.33 -0.71 -5.94
CA ASP A 13 -2.06 -1.44 -5.95
C ASP A 13 -1.07 -0.87 -4.91
N ALA A 14 -1.01 0.45 -4.74
CA ALA A 14 -0.24 1.09 -3.68
C ALA A 14 -0.76 0.73 -2.28
N ALA A 15 -2.09 0.70 -2.09
CA ALA A 15 -2.71 0.27 -0.84
C ALA A 15 -2.43 -1.22 -0.55
N ALA A 16 -2.43 -2.08 -1.57
CA ALA A 16 -2.09 -3.49 -1.44
C ALA A 16 -0.63 -3.69 -0.96
N ALA A 17 0.31 -2.90 -1.49
CA ALA A 17 1.70 -2.92 -1.03
C ALA A 17 1.82 -2.46 0.43
N LEU A 18 1.05 -1.44 0.84
CA LEU A 18 0.98 -1.01 2.24
C LEU A 18 0.47 -2.14 3.14
N LEU A 19 -0.66 -2.75 2.80
CA LEU A 19 -1.25 -3.87 3.54
C LEU A 19 -0.30 -5.07 3.66
N LEU A 20 0.34 -5.47 2.57
CA LEU A 20 1.14 -6.70 2.53
C LEU A 20 2.55 -6.55 3.11
N LEU A 21 3.11 -5.34 3.16
CA LEU A 21 4.48 -5.11 3.66
C LEU A 21 4.53 -4.48 5.07
N ALA A 22 3.39 -4.01 5.58
CA ALA A 22 3.23 -3.62 6.98
C ALA A 22 3.35 -4.85 7.93
N PRO A 23 3.81 -4.70 9.18
CA PRO A 23 4.11 -5.84 10.05
C PRO A 23 2.88 -6.59 10.58
N GLU A 24 1.70 -6.00 10.53
CA GLU A 24 0.44 -6.61 10.94
C GLU A 24 0.13 -7.86 10.10
N THR A 25 -0.82 -8.69 10.57
CA THR A 25 -1.28 -9.86 9.81
C THR A 25 -2.24 -9.38 8.71
N PRO A 26 -1.88 -9.49 7.41
CA PRO A 26 -2.75 -9.05 6.34
C PRO A 26 -3.87 -10.06 6.10
N LEU A 27 -5.02 -9.57 5.64
CA LEU A 27 -6.12 -10.36 5.12
C LEU A 27 -6.43 -9.85 3.72
N LEU A 28 -6.52 -10.77 2.75
CA LEU A 28 -6.96 -10.47 1.39
C LEU A 28 -8.35 -11.03 1.16
N TRP A 29 -9.17 -10.29 0.42
CA TRP A 29 -10.45 -10.82 -0.04
C TRP A 29 -10.25 -11.68 -1.30
N MET A 30 -11.00 -12.77 -1.44
CA MET A 30 -10.86 -13.67 -2.59
C MET A 30 -11.05 -12.93 -3.92
N GLY A 31 -10.08 -13.03 -4.82
CA GLY A 31 -10.06 -12.36 -6.12
C GLY A 31 -9.47 -10.95 -6.11
N GLU A 32 -9.13 -10.40 -4.95
CA GLU A 32 -8.41 -9.14 -4.86
C GLU A 32 -7.03 -9.22 -5.54
N GLU A 33 -6.38 -10.39 -5.44
CA GLU A 33 -5.04 -10.62 -5.95
C GLU A 33 -4.93 -10.60 -7.47
N PHE A 34 -6.04 -10.72 -8.19
CA PHE A 34 -6.10 -10.64 -9.65
C PHE A 34 -7.13 -9.62 -10.13
N ALA A 35 -7.44 -8.61 -9.32
CA ALA A 35 -8.35 -7.53 -9.70
C ALA A 35 -9.74 -8.02 -10.16
N ALA A 36 -10.33 -8.98 -9.44
CA ALA A 36 -11.57 -9.64 -9.88
C ALA A 36 -12.66 -8.63 -10.27
N SER A 37 -13.25 -8.83 -11.45
CA SER A 37 -14.31 -7.95 -11.96
C SER A 37 -15.64 -8.21 -11.24
N ALA A 38 -15.91 -9.47 -10.88
CA ALA A 38 -17.14 -9.89 -10.24
C ALA A 38 -17.33 -9.18 -8.88
N PRO A 39 -18.50 -8.57 -8.59
CA PRO A 39 -18.77 -8.03 -7.26
C PRO A 39 -18.78 -9.13 -6.19
N PHE A 40 -18.83 -8.74 -4.92
CA PHE A 40 -19.29 -9.62 -3.85
C PHE A 40 -20.58 -9.03 -3.28
N LEU A 41 -21.71 -9.63 -3.66
CA LEU A 41 -23.05 -9.18 -3.26
C LEU A 41 -23.50 -9.94 -2.02
N TYR A 42 -24.47 -9.38 -1.30
CA TYR A 42 -25.18 -10.10 -0.26
C TYR A 42 -26.23 -10.99 -0.90
N PHE A 43 -26.12 -12.30 -0.72
CA PHE A 43 -27.05 -13.31 -1.24
C PHE A 43 -27.39 -14.34 -0.16
N THR A 44 -28.58 -14.92 -0.27
CA THR A 44 -29.18 -15.86 0.68
C THR A 44 -30.08 -16.83 -0.06
N ASP A 45 -30.35 -18.00 0.51
CA ASP A 45 -31.24 -19.01 -0.06
C ASP A 45 -32.17 -19.50 1.07
N HIS A 46 -33.24 -18.74 1.33
CA HIS A 46 -34.19 -19.03 2.40
C HIS A 46 -35.55 -19.40 1.83
N GLU A 47 -36.31 -20.17 2.59
CA GLU A 47 -37.70 -20.48 2.27
C GLU A 47 -38.54 -19.20 2.08
N PRO A 48 -39.62 -19.24 1.26
CA PRO A 48 -40.29 -18.05 0.74
C PRO A 48 -40.66 -16.97 1.78
N ASP A 49 -41.21 -17.37 2.93
CA ASP A 49 -41.67 -16.44 3.96
C ASP A 49 -40.50 -15.68 4.59
N LEU A 50 -39.40 -16.37 4.91
CA LEU A 50 -38.20 -15.75 5.45
C LEU A 50 -37.45 -14.98 4.37
N GLY A 51 -37.38 -15.52 3.15
CA GLY A 51 -36.71 -14.88 2.03
C GLY A 51 -37.29 -13.51 1.70
N LYS A 52 -38.63 -13.40 1.69
CA LYS A 52 -39.32 -12.12 1.52
C LYS A 52 -38.92 -11.10 2.59
N LEU A 53 -38.87 -11.52 3.86
CA LEU A 53 -38.46 -10.65 4.97
C LEU A 53 -37.02 -10.17 4.83
N VAL A 54 -36.11 -11.02 4.34
CA VAL A 54 -34.71 -10.66 4.07
C VAL A 54 -34.62 -9.64 2.94
N THR A 55 -35.30 -9.85 1.82
CA THR A 55 -35.32 -8.91 0.69
C THR A 55 -35.86 -7.55 1.12
N GLU A 56 -37.00 -7.50 1.80
CA GLU A 56 -37.58 -6.25 2.31
C GLU A 56 -36.66 -5.56 3.33
N GLY A 57 -36.05 -6.32 4.24
CA GLY A 57 -35.07 -5.83 5.21
C GLY A 57 -33.90 -5.15 4.52
N ARG A 58 -33.33 -5.81 3.50
CA ARG A 58 -32.21 -5.28 2.73
C ARG A 58 -32.57 -4.02 1.96
N THR A 59 -33.75 -3.95 1.35
CA THR A 59 -34.22 -2.74 0.68
C THR A 59 -34.35 -1.58 1.67
N ARG A 60 -34.87 -1.81 2.88
CA ARG A 60 -35.01 -0.79 3.92
C ARG A 60 -33.66 -0.27 4.42
N GLU A 61 -32.68 -1.14 4.67
CA GLU A 61 -31.33 -0.75 5.11
C GLU A 61 -30.68 0.25 4.14
N PHE A 62 -30.86 0.06 2.84
CA PHE A 62 -30.21 0.88 1.81
C PHE A 62 -31.01 2.12 1.41
N ALA A 63 -32.30 2.18 1.74
CA ALA A 63 -33.09 3.39 1.59
C ALA A 63 -32.52 4.57 2.42
N GLY A 64 -31.87 4.27 3.56
CA GLY A 64 -31.22 5.28 4.41
C GLY A 64 -29.79 5.67 4.00
N LEU A 65 -29.14 4.90 3.11
CA LEU A 65 -27.74 5.10 2.70
C LEU A 65 -27.59 5.91 1.41
N GLY A 66 -28.65 6.58 0.94
CA GLY A 66 -28.60 7.42 -0.25
C GLY A 66 -28.24 6.63 -1.50
N GLY A 67 -28.89 5.48 -1.71
CA GLY A 67 -28.70 4.66 -2.91
C GLY A 67 -28.64 5.54 -4.16
N LYS A 68 -27.55 5.39 -4.94
CA LYS A 68 -27.34 6.20 -6.15
C LYS A 68 -28.60 6.15 -7.02
N PRO A 69 -29.17 7.29 -7.46
CA PRO A 69 -30.31 7.30 -8.37
C PRO A 69 -30.00 6.40 -9.58
N GLY A 70 -30.86 5.41 -9.85
CA GLY A 70 -30.71 4.47 -10.96
C GLY A 70 -30.00 3.14 -10.66
N HIS A 71 -29.53 2.90 -9.43
CA HIS A 71 -28.99 1.59 -9.04
C HIS A 71 -30.01 0.84 -8.18
N SER A 72 -30.70 -0.13 -8.78
CA SER A 72 -31.55 -1.06 -8.03
C SER A 72 -30.69 -1.99 -7.19
N ILE A 73 -31.03 -2.16 -5.92
CA ILE A 73 -30.35 -3.11 -5.02
C ILE A 73 -30.67 -4.53 -5.52
N PRO A 74 -29.65 -5.38 -5.80
CA PRO A 74 -29.89 -6.76 -6.20
C PRO A 74 -30.67 -7.52 -5.12
N ASP A 75 -31.67 -8.29 -5.53
CA ASP A 75 -32.45 -9.13 -4.62
C ASP A 75 -31.55 -10.23 -4.04
N PRO A 76 -31.36 -10.31 -2.71
CA PRO A 76 -30.52 -11.32 -2.09
C PRO A 76 -31.02 -12.76 -2.29
N GLN A 77 -32.31 -12.98 -2.57
CA GLN A 77 -32.89 -14.31 -2.82
C GLN A 77 -32.77 -14.74 -4.29
N ALA A 78 -32.43 -13.83 -5.21
CA ALA A 78 -32.32 -14.17 -6.63
C ALA A 78 -31.02 -14.94 -6.89
N GLU A 79 -31.13 -16.08 -7.60
CA GLU A 79 -29.96 -16.91 -7.97
C GLU A 79 -28.91 -16.09 -8.76
N ALA A 80 -29.36 -15.13 -9.58
CA ALA A 80 -28.48 -14.23 -10.32
C ALA A 80 -27.52 -13.43 -9.41
N THR A 81 -27.92 -13.09 -8.19
CA THR A 81 -27.10 -12.33 -7.22
C THR A 81 -25.94 -13.18 -6.70
N PHE A 82 -26.18 -14.48 -6.45
CA PHE A 82 -25.13 -15.44 -6.14
C PHE A 82 -24.21 -15.67 -7.34
N ARG A 83 -24.78 -15.93 -8.53
CA ARG A 83 -24.01 -16.18 -9.75
C ARG A 83 -23.13 -14.99 -10.13
N ALA A 84 -23.61 -13.76 -9.98
CA ALA A 84 -22.83 -12.55 -10.21
C ALA A 84 -21.63 -12.39 -9.25
N SER A 85 -21.65 -13.08 -8.09
CA SER A 85 -20.56 -13.06 -7.11
C SER A 85 -19.53 -14.17 -7.30
N LYS A 86 -19.67 -14.99 -8.35
CA LYS A 86 -18.70 -16.03 -8.71
C LYS A 86 -17.46 -15.40 -9.34
N LEU A 87 -16.28 -15.83 -8.88
CA LEU A 87 -15.01 -15.43 -9.47
C LEU A 87 -14.81 -16.13 -10.82
N ASP A 88 -14.39 -15.36 -11.81
CA ASP A 88 -13.77 -15.91 -13.01
C ASP A 88 -12.26 -16.06 -12.77
N LEU A 89 -11.78 -17.30 -12.70
CA LEU A 89 -10.36 -17.57 -12.42
C LEU A 89 -9.46 -17.33 -13.64
N ALA A 90 -10.02 -17.26 -14.86
CA ALA A 90 -9.26 -16.91 -16.06
C ALA A 90 -8.75 -15.47 -15.98
N GLU A 91 -9.34 -14.63 -15.13
CA GLU A 91 -8.90 -13.25 -14.90
C GLU A 91 -7.47 -13.15 -14.34
N ARG A 92 -6.92 -14.24 -13.78
CA ARG A 92 -5.48 -14.29 -13.41
C ARG A 92 -4.55 -14.13 -14.59
N GLU A 93 -5.00 -14.54 -15.78
CA GLU A 93 -4.25 -14.41 -17.03
C GLU A 93 -4.52 -13.05 -17.68
N THR A 94 -5.78 -12.58 -17.69
CA THR A 94 -6.13 -11.27 -18.28
C THR A 94 -5.65 -10.09 -17.43
N HIS A 95 -5.54 -10.26 -16.11
CA HIS A 95 -5.00 -9.29 -15.15
C HIS A 95 -3.64 -9.74 -14.60
N ALA A 96 -2.78 -10.28 -15.48
CA ALA A 96 -1.51 -10.87 -15.10
C ALA A 96 -0.56 -9.91 -14.37
N GLY A 97 -0.61 -8.59 -14.64
CA GLY A 97 0.22 -7.61 -13.94
C GLY A 97 -0.14 -7.50 -12.46
N THR A 98 -1.43 -7.34 -12.14
CA THR A 98 -1.91 -7.37 -10.74
C THR A 98 -1.62 -8.71 -10.08
N TYR A 99 -1.86 -9.82 -10.76
CA TYR A 99 -1.59 -11.13 -10.18
C TYR A 99 -0.11 -11.33 -9.84
N ARG A 100 0.79 -10.86 -10.71
CA ARG A 100 2.24 -10.84 -10.46
C ARG A 100 2.61 -9.92 -9.31
N LEU A 101 2.00 -8.74 -9.23
CA LEU A 101 2.21 -7.78 -8.14
C LEU A 101 1.99 -8.42 -6.77
N TYR A 102 0.83 -9.07 -6.58
CA TYR A 102 0.51 -9.74 -5.31
C TYR A 102 1.46 -10.88 -4.99
N ARG A 103 1.84 -11.69 -5.98
CA ARG A 103 2.82 -12.77 -5.80
C ARG A 103 4.18 -12.23 -5.35
N ASP A 104 4.65 -11.17 -5.97
CA ASP A 104 5.94 -10.56 -5.64
C ASP A 104 5.92 -9.87 -4.27
N LEU A 105 4.84 -9.19 -3.91
CA LEU A 105 4.64 -8.61 -2.57
C LEU A 105 4.64 -9.69 -1.48
N LEU A 106 3.94 -10.80 -1.71
CA LEU A 106 3.93 -11.94 -0.78
C LEU A 106 5.31 -12.60 -0.66
N ALA A 107 6.04 -12.71 -1.78
CA ALA A 107 7.42 -13.21 -1.77
C ALA A 107 8.35 -12.27 -0.98
N LEU A 108 8.27 -10.95 -1.22
CA LEU A 108 9.02 -9.95 -0.46
C LEU A 108 8.74 -10.05 1.04
N ARG A 109 7.45 -10.13 1.43
CA ARG A 109 7.05 -10.29 2.84
C ARG A 109 7.67 -11.54 3.47
N ARG A 110 7.70 -12.66 2.75
CA ARG A 110 8.21 -13.95 3.23
C ARG A 110 9.74 -13.98 3.34
N ASP A 111 10.42 -13.47 2.31
CA ASP A 111 11.84 -13.73 2.09
C ASP A 111 12.74 -12.61 2.59
N ASP A 112 12.27 -11.35 2.64
CA ASP A 112 13.08 -10.24 3.11
C ASP A 112 13.30 -10.30 4.64
N PRO A 113 14.56 -10.26 5.11
CA PRO A 113 14.91 -10.47 6.53
C PRO A 113 14.40 -9.39 7.47
N VAL A 114 14.12 -8.19 6.98
CA VAL A 114 13.54 -7.08 7.76
C VAL A 114 12.01 -7.19 7.75
N LEU A 115 11.42 -7.53 6.60
CA LEU A 115 9.95 -7.59 6.47
C LEU A 115 9.32 -8.79 7.18
N ARG A 116 10.03 -9.92 7.26
CA ARG A 116 9.56 -11.10 8.00
C ARG A 116 9.68 -10.98 9.52
N ASP A 117 10.40 -9.98 10.01
CA ASP A 117 10.60 -9.74 11.45
C ASP A 117 9.38 -9.03 12.05
N GLN A 118 8.57 -9.73 12.83
CA GLN A 118 7.31 -9.22 13.39
C GLN A 118 7.51 -8.39 14.68
N ASP A 119 8.73 -7.92 14.95
CA ASP A 119 9.02 -7.03 16.08
C ASP A 119 8.40 -5.62 15.87
N ARG A 120 7.32 -5.35 16.60
CA ARG A 120 6.60 -4.07 16.57
C ARG A 120 7.40 -2.90 17.15
N THR A 121 8.50 -3.15 17.86
CA THR A 121 9.38 -2.09 18.37
C THR A 121 10.35 -1.56 17.31
N ARG A 122 10.52 -2.30 16.20
CA ARG A 122 11.42 -1.96 15.09
C ARG A 122 10.67 -1.43 13.87
N LEU A 123 9.69 -0.59 14.16
CA LEU A 123 8.76 -0.01 13.20
C LEU A 123 8.53 1.46 13.55
N ARG A 124 8.44 2.30 12.52
CA ARG A 124 7.88 3.64 12.60
C ARG A 124 6.99 3.90 11.40
N ALA A 125 5.73 4.24 11.64
CA ALA A 125 4.82 4.70 10.60
C ALA A 125 4.58 6.21 10.77
N THR A 126 4.60 6.97 9.67
CA THR A 126 4.34 8.41 9.66
C THR A 126 3.65 8.88 8.41
N ALA A 127 2.73 9.83 8.59
CA ALA A 127 2.20 10.61 7.48
C ALA A 127 3.28 11.58 6.96
N VAL A 128 3.41 11.67 5.64
CA VAL A 128 4.27 12.63 4.95
C VAL A 128 3.36 13.50 4.08
N GLY A 129 3.04 14.69 4.57
CA GLY A 129 1.94 15.49 4.03
C GLY A 129 0.59 14.77 4.19
N GLU A 130 -0.38 15.10 3.34
CA GLU A 130 -1.77 14.61 3.48
C GLU A 130 -2.02 13.22 2.86
N ARG A 131 -1.22 12.82 1.87
CA ARG A 131 -1.56 11.68 0.98
C ARG A 131 -0.51 10.59 0.92
N ILE A 132 0.53 10.66 1.75
CA ILE A 132 1.63 9.70 1.74
C ILE A 132 1.81 9.09 3.13
N VAL A 133 1.92 7.76 3.16
CA VAL A 133 2.28 7.01 4.36
C VAL A 133 3.67 6.43 4.19
N ALA A 134 4.56 6.74 5.13
CA ALA A 134 5.89 6.16 5.22
C ALA A 134 5.93 5.12 6.35
N VAL A 135 6.41 3.91 6.05
CA VAL A 135 6.60 2.84 7.03
C VAL A 135 8.07 2.41 7.00
N HIS A 136 8.80 2.77 8.05
CA HIS A 136 10.20 2.42 8.23
C HIS A 136 10.32 1.22 9.17
N ARG A 137 11.01 0.17 8.72
CA ARG A 137 11.32 -1.04 9.49
C ARG A 137 12.82 -1.30 9.46
N TRP A 138 13.37 -1.88 10.51
CA TRP A 138 14.80 -2.19 10.56
C TRP A 138 15.10 -3.46 11.35
N ARG A 139 16.21 -4.12 10.98
CA ARG A 139 16.75 -5.27 11.71
C ARG A 139 18.28 -5.18 11.72
N GLY A 140 18.85 -4.93 12.89
CA GLY A 140 20.28 -4.64 12.98
C GLY A 140 20.61 -3.38 12.18
N LYS A 141 21.52 -3.50 11.20
CA LYS A 141 21.90 -2.43 10.28
C LYS A 141 21.04 -2.37 9.01
N GLU A 142 20.14 -3.33 8.77
CA GLU A 142 19.31 -3.33 7.57
C GLU A 142 18.03 -2.53 7.77
N HIS A 143 17.72 -1.67 6.80
CA HIS A 143 16.58 -0.77 6.80
C HIS A 143 15.67 -1.02 5.60
N ARG A 144 14.36 -0.90 5.81
CA ARG A 144 13.33 -0.92 4.76
C ARG A 144 12.39 0.27 4.96
N LEU A 145 12.29 1.12 3.95
CA LEU A 145 11.37 2.25 3.95
C LEU A 145 10.34 2.05 2.84
N LEU A 146 9.10 1.78 3.24
CA LEU A 146 7.94 1.74 2.36
C LEU A 146 7.33 3.14 2.29
N LEU A 147 7.18 3.67 1.08
CA LEU A 147 6.50 4.93 0.81
C LEU A 147 5.27 4.63 -0.03
N ALA A 148 4.07 4.81 0.52
CA ALA A 148 2.81 4.65 -0.18
C ALA A 148 2.20 6.02 -0.46
N ASN A 149 2.35 6.51 -1.70
CA ASN A 149 1.73 7.73 -2.18
C ASN A 149 0.34 7.41 -2.74
N LEU A 150 -0.73 7.95 -2.13
CA LEU A 150 -2.12 7.81 -2.56
C LEU A 150 -2.66 9.10 -3.22
N GLY A 151 -1.77 10.07 -3.47
CA GLY A 151 -2.04 11.35 -4.07
C GLY A 151 -1.40 11.54 -5.44
N ASP A 152 -1.20 12.80 -5.80
CA ASP A 152 -0.46 13.22 -6.99
C ASP A 152 1.06 13.00 -6.81
N ALA A 153 1.83 13.19 -7.87
CA ALA A 153 3.28 13.03 -7.83
C ALA A 153 3.91 13.94 -6.75
N ALA A 154 4.90 13.41 -6.04
CA ALA A 154 5.50 14.07 -4.89
C ALA A 154 7.01 13.87 -4.83
N VAL A 155 7.69 14.81 -4.18
CA VAL A 155 9.13 14.73 -3.89
C VAL A 155 9.31 14.69 -2.38
N ILE A 156 10.07 13.71 -1.91
CA ILE A 156 10.33 13.51 -0.48
C ILE A 156 11.84 13.56 -0.26
N GLU A 157 12.26 14.39 0.69
CA GLU A 157 13.63 14.41 1.21
C GLU A 157 13.75 13.31 2.28
N LEU A 158 14.82 12.53 2.24
CA LEU A 158 15.10 11.39 3.11
C LEU A 158 16.47 11.58 3.78
N GLY A 159 16.58 11.22 5.06
CA GLY A 159 17.86 11.08 5.75
C GLY A 159 18.58 9.78 5.40
N GLU A 160 19.71 9.52 6.05
CA GLU A 160 20.42 8.24 5.94
C GLU A 160 19.61 7.06 6.52
N PRO A 161 19.81 5.83 6.00
CA PRO A 161 19.24 4.62 6.59
C PRO A 161 19.73 4.40 8.02
N SER A 162 18.93 4.83 8.99
CA SER A 162 19.20 4.70 10.42
C SER A 162 17.89 4.53 11.20
N PRO A 163 17.86 3.79 12.33
CA PRO A 163 16.68 3.71 13.19
C PRO A 163 16.29 5.12 13.59
N PRO A 164 14.99 5.48 13.60
CA PRO A 164 14.61 6.87 13.71
C PRO A 164 15.03 7.46 15.06
N SER A 165 16.02 8.36 15.04
CA SER A 165 15.85 9.67 15.68
C SER A 165 14.62 10.30 15.02
N PRO A 166 13.73 11.00 15.76
CA PRO A 166 12.47 11.49 15.21
C PRO A 166 12.71 12.37 13.98
N LEU A 167 12.58 11.75 12.82
CA LEU A 167 12.28 12.27 11.50
C LEU A 167 12.75 13.70 11.22
N SER A 168 13.78 13.78 10.38
CA SER A 168 13.90 14.86 9.40
C SER A 168 12.83 14.80 8.28
N LEU A 169 11.93 13.81 8.32
CA LEU A 169 10.77 13.69 7.43
C LEU A 169 9.61 14.58 7.90
N ALA A 170 9.68 15.87 7.56
CA ALA A 170 8.58 16.83 7.32
C ALA A 170 9.06 18.25 7.66
N ARG A 171 9.75 18.89 6.71
CA ARG A 171 9.79 20.35 6.66
C ARG A 171 8.90 20.81 5.51
N GLU A 172 7.62 21.02 5.78
CA GLU A 172 6.89 22.05 5.05
C GLU A 172 7.54 23.40 5.37
N ARG A 173 7.70 24.26 4.36
CA ARG A 173 8.36 25.56 4.52
C ARG A 173 7.56 26.45 5.50
N GLY A 174 8.13 26.73 6.68
CA GLY A 174 7.66 27.74 7.64
C GLY A 174 8.47 27.77 8.96
N SER A 175 9.44 28.69 9.06
CA SER A 175 10.26 29.20 10.21
C SER A 175 10.48 28.43 11.54
N LEU A 176 11.74 27.96 11.75
CA LEU A 176 12.79 28.20 12.80
C LEU A 176 12.50 28.20 14.34
N PRO A 177 13.50 27.96 15.26
CA PRO A 177 14.98 27.94 15.12
C PRO A 177 15.73 26.69 15.72
N ALA A 178 17.07 26.80 15.81
CA ALA A 178 18.10 25.79 16.05
C ALA A 178 18.41 25.39 17.52
N SER A 179 19.02 24.21 17.71
CA SER A 179 20.25 23.95 18.51
C SER A 179 20.67 22.49 18.30
N ALA A 180 21.81 22.21 17.66
CA ALA A 180 23.15 22.06 18.26
C ALA A 180 23.20 20.99 19.38
N ASP A 181 23.85 19.86 19.08
CA ASP A 181 25.05 19.50 19.85
C ASP A 181 26.02 18.66 19.03
N ASN A 182 27.28 19.08 19.08
CA ASN A 182 28.42 18.57 18.33
C ASN A 182 29.13 17.51 19.20
N SER A 183 29.51 16.37 18.62
CA SER A 183 30.70 15.67 19.13
C SER A 183 31.54 15.15 17.97
N THR A 184 32.70 15.77 17.86
CA THR A 184 33.82 15.40 17.00
C THR A 184 34.37 14.06 17.45
N ALA A 185 34.13 13.01 16.66
CA ALA A 185 34.85 11.76 16.75
C ALA A 185 35.51 11.45 15.41
N ASN A 186 36.83 11.55 15.43
CA ASN A 186 37.79 11.13 14.41
C ASN A 186 37.44 9.72 13.90
N ARG A 187 36.90 9.58 12.67
CA ARG A 187 36.66 8.27 12.05
C ARG A 187 37.78 7.95 11.08
N GLY A 188 38.51 6.89 11.42
CA GLY A 188 39.44 6.21 10.52
C GLY A 188 38.77 5.77 9.23
N ASN A 189 39.62 5.57 8.24
CA ASN A 189 39.34 5.36 6.84
C ASN A 189 38.67 3.99 6.58
N ASP A 190 37.35 3.91 6.78
CA ASP A 190 36.48 2.86 6.22
C ASP A 190 35.17 3.51 5.77
N GLN A 191 35.19 4.12 4.58
CA GLN A 191 34.03 4.83 4.03
C GLN A 191 33.03 3.84 3.41
N SER A 192 32.44 2.96 4.21
CA SER A 192 31.13 2.42 3.85
C SER A 192 30.14 3.57 3.95
N VAL A 193 29.44 3.90 2.87
CA VAL A 193 28.53 5.03 2.84
C VAL A 193 27.10 4.52 2.90
N ALA A 194 26.28 5.04 3.82
CA ALA A 194 24.91 4.61 3.98
C ALA A 194 24.10 4.95 2.71
N GLU A 195 23.56 3.93 2.04
CA GLU A 195 22.91 4.08 0.73
C GLU A 195 21.46 3.58 0.76
N TRP A 196 20.56 4.32 0.14
CA TRP A 196 19.22 3.82 -0.20
C TRP A 196 19.23 3.23 -1.61
N THR A 197 18.57 2.09 -1.78
CA THR A 197 18.40 1.42 -3.06
C THR A 197 16.92 1.12 -3.30
N LEU A 198 16.48 1.25 -4.55
CA LEU A 198 15.12 0.88 -4.94
C LEU A 198 15.00 -0.65 -4.98
N ARG A 199 14.15 -1.23 -4.12
CA ARG A 199 13.90 -2.68 -4.06
C ARG A 199 12.65 -3.09 -4.84
N PHE A 200 11.62 -2.24 -4.83
CA PHE A 200 10.33 -2.53 -5.44
C PHE A 200 9.55 -1.26 -5.72
N SER A 201 8.74 -1.26 -6.78
CA SER A 201 7.79 -0.19 -7.11
C SER A 201 6.55 -0.76 -7.78
N THR A 202 5.37 -0.29 -7.37
CA THR A 202 4.10 -0.62 -8.05
C THR A 202 3.97 0.05 -9.42
N ALA A 203 4.79 1.06 -9.74
CA ALA A 203 4.79 1.73 -11.04
C ALA A 203 5.52 0.92 -12.13
N ASP A 204 6.14 -0.21 -11.79
CA ASP A 204 6.85 -1.07 -12.74
C ASP A 204 5.89 -1.63 -13.82
N ARG A 205 6.34 -1.59 -15.08
CA ARG A 205 5.57 -2.07 -16.25
C ARG A 205 5.15 -3.52 -16.14
N ARG A 206 5.89 -4.35 -15.40
CA ARG A 206 5.52 -5.77 -15.20
C ARG A 206 4.25 -5.97 -14.39
N TYR A 207 3.76 -4.90 -13.74
CA TYR A 207 2.53 -4.87 -12.95
C TYR A 207 1.41 -4.04 -13.60
N ASP A 208 1.56 -3.69 -14.87
CA ASP A 208 0.67 -2.73 -15.56
C ASP A 208 0.65 -1.34 -14.91
N GLY A 209 1.72 -0.99 -14.17
CA GLY A 209 1.90 0.32 -13.56
C GLY A 209 2.13 1.43 -14.58
N SER A 210 2.12 2.68 -14.11
CA SER A 210 2.25 3.89 -14.97
C SER A 210 3.53 3.93 -15.81
N ALA A 211 4.54 3.12 -15.46
CA ALA A 211 5.89 3.16 -16.00
C ALA A 211 6.66 4.46 -15.76
N GLU A 212 6.11 5.38 -14.98
CA GLU A 212 6.84 6.56 -14.54
C GLU A 212 7.92 6.12 -13.54
N PRO A 213 9.20 6.38 -13.81
CA PRO A 213 10.27 5.87 -12.98
C PRO A 213 10.29 6.60 -11.63
N VAL A 214 10.37 5.83 -10.55
CA VAL A 214 10.79 6.35 -9.25
C VAL A 214 12.24 6.79 -9.38
N ARG A 215 12.53 8.05 -9.04
CA ARG A 215 13.90 8.58 -9.08
C ARG A 215 14.40 8.76 -7.66
N LEU A 216 15.50 8.08 -7.36
CA LEU A 216 16.22 8.21 -6.10
C LEU A 216 17.56 8.88 -6.39
N GLU A 217 17.74 10.09 -5.87
CA GLU A 217 18.90 10.94 -6.10
C GLU A 217 19.60 11.18 -4.76
N ARG A 218 20.94 11.14 -4.76
CA ARG A 218 21.75 11.48 -3.60
C ARG A 218 22.13 12.95 -3.65
N GLU A 219 22.02 13.64 -2.52
CA GLU A 219 22.38 15.05 -2.38
C GLU A 219 23.33 15.26 -1.21
N ASP A 220 23.99 16.42 -1.14
CA ASP A 220 25.02 16.72 -0.14
C ASP A 220 24.52 16.56 1.31
N ALA A 221 23.21 16.74 1.54
CA ALA A 221 22.56 16.67 2.86
C ALA A 221 21.68 15.43 3.07
N GLY A 222 21.64 14.47 2.14
CA GLY A 222 20.79 13.28 2.25
C GLY A 222 20.37 12.70 0.90
N TRP A 223 19.10 12.35 0.80
CA TRP A 223 18.52 11.66 -0.37
C TRP A 223 17.22 12.33 -0.77
N ARG A 224 16.94 12.38 -2.07
CA ARG A 224 15.67 12.85 -2.61
C ARG A 224 15.02 11.72 -3.40
N VAL A 225 13.75 11.42 -3.09
CA VAL A 225 12.94 10.48 -3.87
C VAL A 225 11.79 11.20 -4.56
N ARG A 226 11.69 11.06 -5.88
CA ARG A 226 10.53 11.48 -6.66
C ARG A 226 9.61 10.28 -6.85
N LEU A 227 8.40 10.38 -6.30
CA LEU A 227 7.35 9.38 -6.40
C LEU A 227 6.33 9.81 -7.46
N PRO A 228 5.99 8.93 -8.42
CA PRO A 228 4.82 9.11 -9.26
C PRO A 228 3.54 9.20 -8.42
N ALA A 229 2.46 9.68 -9.03
CA ALA A 229 1.14 9.64 -8.42
C ALA A 229 0.74 8.19 -8.10
N ARG A 230 -0.02 7.99 -7.02
CA ARG A 230 -0.67 6.71 -6.69
C ARG A 230 0.25 5.49 -6.76
N THR A 231 1.43 5.59 -6.14
CA THR A 231 2.50 4.58 -6.23
C THR A 231 2.99 4.18 -4.85
N ALA A 232 3.30 2.89 -4.66
CA ALA A 232 4.06 2.42 -3.51
C ALA A 232 5.46 1.98 -3.90
N VAL A 233 6.43 2.31 -3.04
CA VAL A 233 7.86 2.07 -3.26
C VAL A 233 8.48 1.48 -2.00
N LEU A 234 9.26 0.42 -2.16
CA LEU A 234 10.11 -0.11 -1.09
C LEU A 234 11.57 0.27 -1.38
N LEU A 235 12.16 1.02 -0.46
CA LEU A 235 13.58 1.32 -0.44
C LEU A 235 14.28 0.41 0.57
N GLY A 236 15.49 -0.05 0.24
CA GLY A 236 16.36 -0.80 1.14
C GLY A 236 17.64 -0.02 1.41
N GLY A 237 18.10 -0.02 2.65
CA GLY A 237 19.37 0.61 3.00
C GLY A 237 20.12 -0.12 4.09
N THR A 238 21.39 0.22 4.24
CA THR A 238 22.28 -0.35 5.27
C THR A 238 22.91 0.80 6.06
N ALA A 239 22.73 0.79 7.38
CA ALA A 239 23.39 1.73 8.28
C ALA A 239 24.89 1.45 8.37
N VAL A 240 25.68 2.50 8.57
CA VAL A 240 27.15 2.43 8.75
C VAL A 240 27.48 2.17 10.21
#